data_AF-A0A7R9H247-F1
#
_entry.id   AF-A0A7R9H247-F1
#
_cell.length_a   1.000
_cell.length_b   1.000
_cell.length_c   1.000
_cell.angle_alpha   90.00
_cell.angle_beta   90.00
_cell.angle_gamma   90.00
#
_symmetry.space_group_name_H-M   'P 1'
#
loop_
_entity.id
_entity.type
_entity.pdbx_description
1 polymer ?
#
loop_
_entity_poly.entity_id
_entity_poly.type
_entity_poly.pdbx_seq_one_letter_code
_entity_poly.pdbx_strand_id
1 'polypeptide(L)'
;VELEGLTGEIRFNDDGRRQNYTLHVVEMTVNSAMVKEAMGLSLMTVYVTLQVAEWTDEAGFTPVSAKYVRLKPHSEIEKNRTYIVTTIVALN
;
A
#
# COMPACT_ATOMS: atom_id res chain seq x y z
N VAL A 1 -0.94 25.46 -12.61
CA VAL A 1 -0.98 24.28 -13.49
C VAL A 1 -1.65 23.17 -12.72
N GLU A 2 -2.78 22.67 -13.18
CA GLU A 2 -3.46 21.51 -12.60
C GLU A 2 -3.09 20.29 -13.45
N LEU A 3 -2.50 19.27 -12.81
CA LEU A 3 -2.08 18.03 -13.47
C LEU A 3 -2.87 16.88 -12.84
N GLU A 4 -3.31 15.93 -13.66
CA GLU A 4 -3.88 14.68 -13.18
C GLU A 4 -2.86 13.55 -13.37
N GLY A 5 -2.65 12.74 -12.34
CA GLY A 5 -1.72 11.61 -12.36
C GLY A 5 -2.21 10.41 -11.58
N LEU A 6 -1.34 9.43 -11.35
CA LEU A 6 -1.67 8.19 -10.63
C LEU A 6 -2.18 8.40 -9.20
N THR A 7 -1.89 9.56 -8.63
CA THR A 7 -2.31 9.95 -7.26
C THR A 7 -3.45 10.96 -7.27
N GLY A 8 -4.19 11.01 -8.38
CA GLY A 8 -5.25 11.99 -8.60
C GLY A 8 -4.69 13.36 -8.96
N GLU A 9 -5.35 14.40 -8.46
CA GLU A 9 -4.99 15.77 -8.74
C GLU A 9 -3.64 16.16 -8.08
N ILE A 10 -2.83 16.89 -8.84
CA ILE A 10 -1.53 17.38 -8.41
C ILE A 10 -1.55 18.91 -8.52
N ARG A 11 -1.45 19.55 -7.35
CA ARG A 11 -1.39 21.02 -7.20
C ARG A 11 -0.18 21.40 -6.35
N PHE A 12 0.37 22.57 -6.66
CA PHE A 12 1.52 23.13 -5.94
C PHE A 12 1.21 24.56 -5.50
N ASN A 13 1.77 24.97 -4.36
CA ASN A 13 1.72 26.35 -3.89
C ASN A 13 2.87 27.20 -4.46
N ASP A 14 2.92 28.47 -4.07
CA ASP A 14 3.95 29.42 -4.52
C ASP A 14 5.38 29.01 -4.10
N ASP A 15 5.52 28.20 -3.04
CA ASP A 15 6.80 27.62 -2.59
C ASP A 15 7.17 26.32 -3.34
N GLY A 16 6.33 25.87 -4.28
CA GLY A 16 6.51 24.61 -5.02
C GLY A 16 6.19 23.34 -4.22
N ARG A 17 5.54 23.45 -3.05
CA ARG A 17 5.10 22.31 -2.24
C ARG A 17 3.77 21.78 -2.74
N ARG A 18 3.60 20.45 -2.74
CA ARG A 18 2.31 19.82 -3.07
C ARG A 18 1.27 20.23 -2.03
N GLN A 19 0.04 20.50 -2.47
CA GLN A 19 -1.10 20.81 -1.62
C GLN A 19 -2.30 19.93 -1.97
N ASN A 20 -3.24 19.83 -1.03
CA ASN A 20 -4.49 19.11 -1.18
C ASN A 20 -4.24 17.65 -1.59
N TYR A 21 -3.40 16.96 -0.81
CA TYR A 21 -3.03 15.57 -1.05
C TYR A 21 -3.35 14.70 0.15
N THR A 22 -3.55 13.41 -0.12
CA THR A 22 -3.74 12.39 0.91
C THR A 22 -2.65 11.33 0.76
N LEU A 23 -2.00 10.98 1.86
CA LEU A 23 -1.07 9.86 1.93
C LEU A 23 -1.72 8.74 2.76
N HIS A 24 -1.64 7.51 2.27
CA HIS A 24 -2.02 6.34 3.06
C HIS A 24 -0.82 5.88 3.87
N VAL A 25 -0.96 5.87 5.20
CA VAL A 25 0.04 5.28 6.10
C VAL A 25 -0.25 3.80 6.21
N VAL A 26 0.72 2.98 5.83
CA VAL A 26 0.58 1.52 5.80
C VAL A 26 1.55 0.87 6.78
N GLU A 27 1.07 -0.11 7.51
CA GLU A 27 1.88 -1.01 8.32
C GLU A 27 2.12 -2.31 7.55
N MET A 28 3.36 -2.80 7.55
CA MET A 28 3.69 -4.11 7.02
C MET A 28 3.54 -5.16 8.12
N THR A 29 2.59 -6.08 7.95
CA THR A 29 2.44 -7.25 8.82
C THR A 29 2.95 -8.48 8.11
N VAL A 30 3.74 -9.29 8.81
CA VAL A 30 4.19 -10.60 8.31
C VAL A 30 3.19 -11.66 8.75
N ASN A 31 2.54 -12.30 7.79
CA ASN A 31 1.70 -13.46 8.06
C ASN A 31 2.28 -14.69 7.35
N SER A 32 2.32 -15.82 8.06
CA SER A 32 2.66 -17.10 7.45
C SER A 32 1.39 -17.76 6.93
N ALA A 33 1.38 -18.14 5.66
CA ALA A 33 0.31 -18.93 5.07
C ALA A 33 0.87 -20.29 4.64
N MET A 34 0.13 -21.36 4.92
CA MET A 34 0.44 -22.70 4.41
C MET A 34 -0.03 -22.79 2.96
N VAL A 35 0.91 -22.92 2.03
CA VAL A 35 0.61 -23.16 0.62
C VAL A 35 0.79 -24.66 0.37
N LYS A 36 -0.23 -25.30 -0.18
CA LYS A 36 -0.14 -26.69 -0.60
C LYS A 36 0.48 -26.71 -2.00
N GLU A 37 1.73 -27.14 -2.08
CA GLU A 37 2.40 -27.40 -3.35
C GLU A 37 2.15 -28.85 -3.78
N ALA A 38 2.40 -29.15 -5.06
CA ALA A 38 2.09 -30.44 -5.67
C ALA A 38 2.73 -31.66 -4.98
N MET A 39 3.85 -31.46 -4.27
CA MET A 39 4.57 -32.52 -3.56
C MET A 39 4.64 -32.35 -2.02
N GLY A 40 4.02 -31.30 -1.45
CA GLY A 40 4.12 -31.07 -0.01
C GLY A 40 3.54 -29.73 0.45
N LEU A 41 3.47 -29.57 1.77
CA LEU A 41 3.11 -28.30 2.38
C LEU A 41 4.36 -27.41 2.48
N SER A 42 4.29 -26.21 1.90
CA SER A 42 5.33 -25.19 1.97
C SER A 42 4.85 -24.01 2.82
N LEU A 43 5.68 -23.58 3.77
CA LEU A 43 5.45 -22.36 4.54
C LEU A 43 5.84 -21.17 3.67
N MET A 44 4.85 -20.41 3.19
CA MET A 44 5.11 -19.17 2.46
C MET A 44 4.92 -17.97 3.39
N THR A 45 5.98 -17.17 3.54
CA THR A 45 5.92 -15.87 4.20
C THR A 45 5.26 -14.87 3.28
N VAL A 46 4.16 -14.27 3.72
CA VAL A 46 3.41 -13.26 2.95
C VAL A 46 3.45 -11.95 3.71
N TYR A 47 4.00 -10.92 3.06
CA TYR A 47 3.94 -9.55 3.56
C TYR A 47 2.59 -8.94 3.18
N VAL A 48 1.85 -8.47 4.19
CA VAL A 48 0.54 -7.82 4.02
C VAL A 48 0.70 -6.37 4.42
N THR A 49 0.23 -5.45 3.59
CA THR A 49 0.14 -4.03 3.94
C THR A 49 -1.27 -3.72 4.43
N LEU A 50 -1.36 -3.11 5.61
CA LEU A 50 -2.62 -2.64 6.18
C LEU A 50 -2.56 -1.12 6.29
N GLN A 51 -3.54 -0.42 5.72
CA GLN A 51 -3.68 1.02 5.94
C GLN A 51 -4.13 1.26 7.38
N VAL A 52 -3.31 2.01 8.13
CA VAL A 52 -3.54 2.32 9.54
C VAL A 52 -3.92 3.78 9.77
N ALA A 53 -3.62 4.66 8.82
CA ALA A 53 -4.03 6.06 8.86
C ALA A 53 -4.06 6.71 7.47
N GLU A 54 -4.67 7.90 7.43
CA GLU A 54 -4.53 8.87 6.36
C GLU A 54 -3.73 10.07 6.87
N TRP A 55 -2.90 10.65 6.00
CA TRP A 55 -2.19 11.89 6.28
C TRP A 55 -2.56 12.93 5.23
N THR A 56 -2.97 14.12 5.66
CA THR A 56 -3.19 15.27 4.78
C THR A 56 -2.30 16.44 5.19
N ASP A 57 -2.12 17.40 4.29
CA ASP A 57 -1.41 18.65 4.57
C ASP A 57 -2.13 19.53 5.61
N GLU A 58 -3.44 19.37 5.78
CA GLU A 58 -4.26 20.17 6.70
C GLU A 58 -4.45 19.52 8.07
N ALA A 59 -4.71 18.21 8.12
CA ALA A 59 -5.07 17.49 9.33
C ALA A 59 -3.91 16.66 9.91
N GLY A 60 -2.84 16.46 9.14
CA GLY A 60 -1.76 15.54 9.51
C GLY A 60 -2.29 14.11 9.65
N PHE A 61 -1.75 13.37 10.62
CA PHE A 61 -2.09 11.96 10.85
C PHE A 61 -3.51 11.78 11.42
N THR A 62 -4.35 11.04 10.70
CA THR A 62 -5.70 10.64 11.12
C THR A 62 -5.83 9.12 11.10
N PRO A 63 -5.96 8.45 12.25
CA PRO A 63 -6.02 6.98 12.30
C PRO A 63 -7.29 6.45 11.62
N VAL A 64 -7.16 5.32 10.92
CA VAL A 64 -8.29 4.61 10.30
C VAL A 64 -8.42 3.19 10.86
N SER A 65 -9.64 2.66 10.88
CA SER A 65 -9.86 1.27 11.24
C SER A 65 -9.30 0.37 10.13
N ALA A 66 -8.22 -0.36 10.44
CA ALA A 66 -7.62 -1.30 9.50
C ALA A 66 -8.65 -2.38 9.08
N LYS A 67 -8.84 -2.54 7.77
CA LYS A 67 -9.64 -3.63 7.20
C LYS A 67 -8.74 -4.83 6.96
N TYR A 68 -8.79 -5.80 7.86
CA TYR A 68 -8.10 -7.07 7.69
C TYR A 68 -8.69 -7.84 6.51
N VAL A 69 -7.98 -7.87 5.39
CA VAL A 69 -8.30 -8.74 4.27
C VAL A 69 -7.46 -10.01 4.41
N ARG A 70 -8.12 -11.17 4.57
CA ARG A 70 -7.45 -12.45 4.39
C ARG A 70 -7.03 -12.54 2.93
N LEU A 71 -5.74 -12.42 2.68
CA LEU A 71 -5.20 -12.62 1.34
C LEU A 71 -5.45 -14.07 0.94
N LYS A 72 -6.06 -14.26 -0.23
CA LYS A 72 -6.03 -15.57 -0.88
C LYS A 72 -4.58 -15.85 -1.25
N PRO A 73 -4.08 -17.09 -1.06
CA PRO A 73 -2.78 -17.46 -1.59
C PRO A 73 -2.86 -17.42 -3.12
N HIS A 74 -2.53 -16.26 -3.69
CA HIS A 74 -2.45 -16.07 -5.13
C HIS A 74 -1.09 -16.58 -5.57
N SER A 75 -1.08 -17.70 -6.29
CA SER A 75 0.12 -18.27 -6.88
C SER A 75 0.60 -17.52 -8.13
N GLU A 76 -0.21 -16.58 -8.67
CA GLU A 76 0.09 -15.88 -9.92
C GLU A 76 -0.37 -14.41 -9.89
N ILE A 77 0.41 -13.52 -10.51
CA ILE A 77 0.04 -12.11 -10.76
C ILE A 77 -1.13 -12.11 -11.77
N GLU A 78 -2.29 -11.57 -11.40
CA GLU A 78 -3.44 -11.43 -12.30
C GLU A 78 -3.07 -10.52 -13.47
N LYS A 79 -3.26 -11.01 -14.71
CA LYS A 79 -3.08 -10.22 -15.93
C LYS A 79 -4.20 -9.17 -16.05
N ASN A 80 -3.93 -8.10 -16.80
CA ASN A 80 -4.85 -6.98 -17.02
C ASN A 80 -5.27 -6.21 -15.76
N ARG A 81 -4.42 -6.22 -14.72
CA ARG A 81 -4.53 -5.32 -13.57
C ARG A 81 -3.39 -4.31 -13.57
N THR A 82 -3.70 -3.09 -13.13
CA THR A 82 -2.70 -2.09 -12.79
C THR A 82 -2.17 -2.40 -11.39
N TYR A 83 -0.86 -2.65 -11.29
CA TYR A 83 -0.17 -2.82 -10.03
C TYR A 83 0.63 -1.56 -9.71
N ILE A 84 0.52 -1.11 -8.46
CA ILE A 84 1.42 -0.09 -7.92
C ILE A 84 2.61 -0.85 -7.35
N VAL A 85 3.78 -0.68 -7.97
CA VAL A 85 5.04 -1.20 -7.44
C VAL A 85 5.62 -0.13 -6.53
N THR A 86 5.84 -0.48 -5.27
CA THR A 86 6.48 0.40 -4.29
C THR A 86 7.70 -0.29 -3.72
N THR A 87 8.85 0.39 -3.75
CA THR A 87 10.07 -0.05 -3.06
C THR A 87 10.11 0.66 -1.71
N ILE A 88 10.07 -0.11 -0.62
CA ILE A 88 10.25 0.41 0.74
C ILE A 88 11.71 0.16 1.12
N VAL A 89 12.47 1.23 1.33
CA VAL A 89 13.82 1.16 1.89
C VAL A 89 13.70 1.27 3.41
N ALA A 90 13.93 0.17 4.12
CA ALA A 90 14.11 0.22 5.56
C ALA A 90 15.55 0.69 5.86
N LEU A 91 15.68 1.78 6.61
CA LEU A 91 16.96 2.20 7.19
C LEU A 91 17.03 1.59 8.61
N ASN A 92 18.18 1.00 8.92
CA ASN A 92 18.47 0.34 10.20
C ASN A 92 18.84 1.35 11.30
#